data_AF-A0A970CYL5-F1
#
_entry.id   AF-A0A970CYL5-F1
#
_cell.length_a   1.000
_cell.length_b   1.000
_cell.length_c   1.000
_cell.angle_alpha   90.00
_cell.angle_beta   90.00
_cell.angle_gamma   90.00
#
_symmetry.space_group_name_H-M   'P 1'
#
loop_
_entity.id
_entity.type
_entity.pdbx_description
1 polymer ?
#
loop_
_entity_poly.entity_id
_entity_poly.type
_entity_poly.pdbx_seq_one_letter_code
_entity_poly.pdbx_strand_id
1 'polypeptide(L)'
;VIEFMLQHNQLLDGLYLEKIDYMDDKGYFFGFGYRINNIPVTFTNDRMKYPIEIKVYGDRVKEYKNFVRKAMELPKVNTSNKILLPQQIIERHINLIQSYYLIDNKDIIIPEEEVLSYMEKSINNAEIMYYDTIEDGTRQLFSPIWKIQIDRREYYFDSYNAELLYTHLVD
;
A
#
# COMPACT_ATOMS: atom_id res chain seq x y z
N VAL A 1 20.36 11.99 -3.20
CA VAL A 1 19.19 11.27 -3.76
C VAL A 1 18.27 12.20 -4.54
N ILE A 2 17.73 13.27 -3.95
CA ILE A 2 16.84 14.22 -4.65
C ILE A 2 17.49 14.79 -5.91
N GLU A 3 18.74 15.25 -5.82
CA GLU A 3 19.49 15.76 -6.99
C GLU A 3 19.65 14.72 -8.10
N PHE A 4 19.87 13.45 -7.73
CA PHE A 4 19.93 12.35 -8.69
C PHE A 4 18.57 12.16 -9.39
N MET A 5 17.45 12.20 -8.66
CA MET A 5 16.11 12.05 -9.24
C MET A 5 15.74 13.22 -10.16
N LEU A 6 16.12 14.45 -9.79
CA LEU A 6 15.98 15.66 -10.63
C LEU A 6 16.73 15.50 -11.96
N GLN A 7 17.98 15.04 -11.92
CA GLN A 7 18.79 14.85 -13.12
C GLN A 7 18.24 13.80 -14.08
N HIS A 8 17.45 12.84 -13.60
CA HIS A 8 16.87 11.77 -14.41
C HIS A 8 15.42 12.05 -14.85
N ASN A 9 14.89 13.25 -14.56
CA ASN A 9 13.52 13.68 -14.87
C ASN A 9 12.43 12.75 -14.28
N GLN A 10 12.62 12.32 -13.04
CA GLN A 10 11.77 11.32 -12.35
C GLN A 10 10.93 11.89 -11.21
N LEU A 11 10.92 13.21 -11.07
CA LEU A 11 9.99 13.89 -10.17
C LEU A 11 8.65 13.99 -10.87
N LEU A 12 7.85 12.96 -10.68
CA LEU A 12 6.44 12.98 -11.01
C LEU A 12 5.70 13.75 -9.91
N ASP A 13 4.67 14.49 -10.32
CA ASP A 13 3.76 15.11 -9.36
C ASP A 13 3.16 14.03 -8.45
N GLY A 14 3.27 14.24 -7.14
CA GLY A 14 2.76 13.30 -6.14
C GLY A 14 3.74 12.22 -5.69
N LEU A 15 5.00 12.22 -6.14
CA LEU A 15 6.05 11.36 -5.58
C LEU A 15 6.30 11.69 -4.10
N TYR A 16 6.48 10.67 -3.26
CA TYR A 16 6.84 10.84 -1.84
C TYR A 16 7.79 9.73 -1.38
N LEU A 17 8.61 10.04 -0.37
CA LEU A 17 9.46 9.05 0.28
C LEU A 17 8.60 8.17 1.18
N GLU A 18 8.61 6.86 0.94
CA GLU A 18 7.78 5.90 1.66
C GLU A 18 8.60 5.08 2.66
N LYS A 19 9.82 4.70 2.29
CA LYS A 19 10.69 3.89 3.14
C LYS A 19 12.15 4.35 3.07
N ILE A 20 12.80 4.35 4.22
CA ILE A 20 14.25 4.39 4.35
C ILE A 20 14.67 3.17 5.16
N ASP A 21 15.60 2.38 4.63
CA ASP A 21 16.23 1.28 5.36
C ASP A 21 17.74 1.41 5.33
N TYR A 22 18.39 1.04 6.43
CA TYR A 22 19.84 0.89 6.49
C TYR A 22 20.22 -0.49 5.96
N MET A 23 21.23 -0.54 5.09
CA MET A 23 21.79 -1.77 4.54
C MET A 23 23.09 -2.12 5.28
N ASP A 24 23.34 -3.42 5.52
CA ASP A 24 24.44 -3.94 6.34
C ASP A 24 25.85 -3.46 5.93
N ASP A 25 26.00 -2.98 4.70
CA ASP A 25 27.23 -2.49 4.09
C ASP A 25 27.40 -0.96 4.18
N LYS A 26 26.72 -0.33 5.15
CA LYS A 26 26.66 1.13 5.33
C LYS A 26 25.97 1.88 4.19
N GLY A 27 25.20 1.16 3.37
CA GLY A 27 24.33 1.76 2.38
C GLY A 27 22.97 2.17 2.96
N TYR A 28 22.24 2.94 2.18
CA TYR A 28 20.84 3.27 2.43
C TYR A 28 19.98 2.84 1.25
N PHE A 29 18.84 2.24 1.56
CA PHE A 29 17.75 1.98 0.62
C PHE A 29 16.68 3.05 0.78
N PHE A 30 16.21 3.59 -0.34
CA PHE A 30 15.09 4.52 -0.40
C PHE A 30 14.01 3.96 -1.32
N GLY A 31 12.83 3.74 -0.76
CA GLY A 31 11.61 3.38 -1.49
C GLY A 31 10.70 4.59 -1.62
N PHE A 32 10.25 4.90 -2.83
CA PHE A 32 9.32 5.99 -3.09
C PHE A 32 8.01 5.47 -3.67
N GLY A 33 6.92 5.96 -3.08
CA GLY A 33 5.57 5.84 -3.63
C GLY A 33 5.22 7.06 -4.50
N TYR A 34 4.12 6.97 -5.23
CA TYR A 34 3.57 8.11 -5.97
C TYR A 34 2.04 8.17 -5.86
N ARG A 35 1.48 9.33 -6.19
CA ARG A 35 0.04 9.58 -6.18
C ARG A 35 -0.46 9.93 -7.57
N ILE A 36 -1.66 9.47 -7.92
CA ILE A 36 -2.43 9.96 -9.07
C ILE A 36 -3.66 10.68 -8.50
N ASN A 37 -3.87 11.95 -8.86
CA ASN A 37 -4.97 12.76 -8.34
C ASN A 37 -5.05 12.75 -6.79
N ASN A 38 -3.89 12.83 -6.13
CA ASN A 38 -3.73 12.78 -4.68
C ASN A 38 -4.10 11.44 -4.00
N ILE A 39 -4.35 10.38 -4.78
CA ILE A 39 -4.59 9.02 -4.28
C ILE A 39 -3.30 8.21 -4.43
N PRO A 40 -2.77 7.58 -3.36
CA PRO A 40 -1.60 6.71 -3.44
C PRO A 40 -1.79 5.55 -4.41
N VAL A 41 -0.72 5.15 -5.09
CA VAL A 41 -0.71 3.96 -5.94
C VAL A 41 0.11 2.87 -5.27
N THR A 42 -0.45 1.67 -5.21
CA THR A 42 0.23 0.45 -4.77
C THR A 42 0.12 -0.63 -5.83
N PHE A 43 0.97 -1.64 -5.73
CA PHE A 43 0.99 -2.80 -6.60
C PHE A 43 1.63 -3.97 -5.86
N THR A 44 1.46 -5.18 -6.39
CA THR A 44 2.14 -6.38 -5.90
C THR A 44 3.05 -6.92 -6.99
N ASN A 45 4.35 -7.02 -6.72
CA ASN A 45 5.35 -7.55 -7.65
C ASN A 45 6.44 -8.32 -6.90
N ASP A 46 6.86 -9.48 -7.43
CA ASP A 46 7.92 -10.30 -6.81
C ASP A 46 9.30 -9.66 -6.89
N ARG A 47 9.52 -8.70 -7.80
CA ARG A 47 10.84 -8.13 -8.11
C ARG A 47 11.09 -6.76 -7.50
N MET A 48 10.02 -6.07 -7.08
CA MET A 48 10.06 -4.67 -6.66
C MET A 48 8.95 -4.43 -5.64
N LYS A 49 9.29 -3.74 -4.55
CA LYS A 49 8.33 -3.38 -3.50
C LYS A 49 7.81 -1.95 -3.64
N TYR A 50 8.62 -1.04 -4.20
CA TYR A 50 8.26 0.36 -4.35
C TYR A 50 8.37 0.81 -5.81
N PRO A 51 7.49 1.71 -6.31
CA PRO A 51 7.56 2.25 -7.66
C PRO A 51 8.95 2.76 -8.05
N ILE A 52 9.64 3.42 -7.13
CA ILE A 52 11.05 3.80 -7.31
C ILE A 52 11.86 3.27 -6.14
N GLU A 53 12.95 2.57 -6.47
CA GLU A 53 13.90 2.02 -5.50
C GLU A 53 15.29 2.56 -5.79
N ILE A 54 15.94 3.12 -4.78
CA ILE A 54 17.28 3.70 -4.90
C ILE A 54 18.17 3.14 -3.80
N LYS A 55 19.30 2.55 -4.19
CA LYS A 55 20.35 2.11 -3.26
C LYS A 55 21.55 3.03 -3.34
N VAL A 56 21.97 3.57 -2.21
CA VAL A 56 23.07 4.53 -2.09
C VAL A 56 24.14 3.97 -1.16
N TYR A 57 25.40 4.15 -1.55
CA TYR A 57 26.57 3.73 -0.78
C TYR A 57 27.55 4.88 -0.69
N GLY A 58 27.77 5.40 0.52
CA GLY A 58 28.53 6.63 0.70
C GLY A 58 27.87 7.78 -0.07
N ASP A 59 28.59 8.32 -1.06
CA ASP A 59 28.18 9.44 -1.90
C ASP A 59 27.65 9.02 -3.29
N ARG A 60 27.51 7.71 -3.57
CA ARG A 60 27.16 7.19 -4.91
C ARG A 60 25.88 6.37 -4.92
N VAL A 61 25.07 6.57 -5.95
CA VAL A 61 23.95 5.66 -6.27
C VAL A 61 24.52 4.39 -6.93
N LYS A 62 24.18 3.23 -6.39
CA LYS A 62 24.63 1.91 -6.90
C LYS A 62 23.57 1.21 -7.72
N GLU A 63 22.32 1.31 -7.30
CA GLU A 63 21.19 0.69 -7.98
C GLU A 63 20.04 1.68 -8.03
N TYR A 64 19.41 1.75 -9.18
CA TYR A 64 18.22 2.55 -9.43
C TYR A 64 17.23 1.71 -10.23
N LYS A 65 16.03 1.51 -9.69
CA LYS A 65 14.93 0.88 -10.39
C LYS A 65 13.71 1.79 -10.37
N ASN A 66 12.96 1.76 -11.46
CA ASN A 66 11.82 2.63 -11.67
C ASN A 66 10.71 1.91 -12.42
N PHE A 67 9.54 1.91 -11.83
CA PHE A 67 8.27 1.48 -12.38
C PHE A 67 7.23 2.53 -11.98
N VAL A 68 7.09 3.56 -12.80
CA VAL A 68 5.99 4.50 -12.63
C VAL A 68 5.21 4.64 -13.93
N ARG A 69 3.89 4.53 -13.83
CA ARG A 69 2.99 4.76 -14.96
C ARG A 69 2.88 6.26 -15.21
N LYS A 70 3.02 6.69 -16.46
CA LYS A 70 2.66 8.06 -16.86
C LYS A 70 1.15 8.21 -16.72
N ALA A 71 0.71 9.39 -16.28
CA ALA A 71 -0.69 9.77 -16.31
C ALA A 71 -1.22 9.61 -17.75
N MET A 72 -2.01 8.57 -17.98
CA MET A 72 -2.88 8.50 -19.14
C MET A 72 -4.18 9.22 -18.80
N GLU A 73 -4.89 9.74 -19.81
CA GLU A 73 -6.28 10.13 -19.56
C GLU A 73 -7.00 8.92 -18.99
N LEU A 74 -7.44 9.02 -17.73
CA LEU A 74 -8.23 7.97 -17.11
C LEU A 74 -9.41 7.73 -18.05
N PRO A 75 -9.65 6.49 -18.52
CA PRO A 75 -10.86 6.20 -19.27
C PRO A 75 -12.03 6.69 -18.41
N LYS A 76 -13.01 7.36 -19.01
CA LYS A 76 -14.20 7.85 -18.29
C LYS A 76 -14.85 6.67 -17.57
N VAL A 77 -14.50 6.47 -16.30
CA VAL A 77 -15.04 5.40 -15.49
C VAL A 77 -16.49 5.75 -15.25
N ASN A 78 -17.40 4.82 -15.57
CA ASN A 78 -18.79 4.95 -15.18
C ASN A 78 -18.83 5.01 -13.66
N THR A 79 -19.06 6.21 -13.10
CA THR A 79 -19.17 6.47 -11.66
C THR A 79 -20.40 5.80 -11.03
N SER A 80 -21.13 4.98 -11.79
CA SER A 80 -22.29 4.22 -11.33
C SER A 80 -21.93 3.08 -10.38
N ASN A 81 -20.68 2.60 -10.39
CA ASN A 81 -20.26 1.54 -9.49
C ASN A 81 -19.89 2.14 -8.13
N LYS A 82 -20.84 2.11 -7.20
CA LYS A 82 -20.65 2.53 -5.82
C LYS A 82 -19.60 1.63 -5.16
N ILE A 83 -18.49 2.23 -4.73
CA ILE A 83 -17.50 1.54 -3.88
C ILE A 83 -18.06 1.36 -2.46
N LEU A 84 -17.64 0.30 -1.80
CA LEU A 84 -17.93 0.02 -0.41
C LEU A 84 -17.13 0.97 0.50
N LEU A 85 -17.75 1.35 1.61
CA LEU A 85 -17.08 2.07 2.69
C LEU A 85 -16.24 1.10 3.53
N PRO A 86 -15.16 1.55 4.20
CA PRO A 86 -14.30 0.68 4.97
C PRO A 86 -15.03 -0.03 6.10
N GLN A 87 -16.03 0.62 6.72
CA GLN A 87 -16.88 -0.01 7.74
C GLN A 87 -17.63 -1.23 7.19
N GLN A 88 -18.17 -1.12 5.97
CA GLN A 88 -18.90 -2.23 5.33
C GLN A 88 -17.97 -3.40 5.00
N ILE A 89 -16.72 -3.13 4.67
CA ILE A 89 -15.70 -4.15 4.42
C ILE A 89 -15.34 -4.85 5.74
N ILE A 90 -15.10 -4.08 6.81
CA ILE A 90 -14.79 -4.63 8.14
C ILE A 90 -15.94 -5.52 8.63
N GLU A 91 -17.19 -5.07 8.52
CA GLU A 91 -18.38 -5.84 8.92
C GLU A 91 -18.48 -7.17 8.16
N ARG A 92 -18.21 -7.17 6.85
CA ARG A 92 -18.23 -8.39 6.02
C ARG A 92 -17.14 -9.38 6.37
N HIS A 93 -16.01 -8.90 6.88
CA HIS A 93 -14.81 -9.70 7.17
C HIS A 93 -14.52 -9.80 8.66
N ILE A 94 -15.49 -9.51 9.52
CA ILE A 94 -15.26 -9.36 10.96
C ILE A 94 -14.61 -10.60 11.58
N ASN A 95 -15.08 -11.80 11.21
CA ASN A 95 -14.54 -13.06 11.71
C ASN A 95 -13.10 -13.29 11.26
N LEU A 96 -12.78 -12.95 10.01
CA LEU A 96 -11.43 -13.08 9.46
C LEU A 96 -10.47 -12.13 10.18
N ILE A 97 -10.84 -10.86 10.26
CA ILE A 97 -10.05 -9.83 10.93
C ILE A 97 -9.84 -10.19 12.41
N GLN A 98 -10.90 -10.62 13.10
CA GLN A 98 -10.83 -11.05 14.50
C GLN A 98 -9.85 -12.23 14.68
N SER A 99 -9.90 -13.22 13.79
CA SER A 99 -8.98 -14.36 13.84
C SER A 99 -7.52 -13.94 13.69
N TYR A 100 -7.21 -13.04 12.75
CA TYR A 100 -5.86 -12.51 12.59
C TYR A 100 -5.44 -11.67 13.79
N TYR A 101 -6.33 -10.82 14.30
CA TYR A 101 -6.07 -9.99 15.47
C TYR A 101 -5.65 -10.83 16.68
N LEU A 102 -6.34 -11.94 16.94
CA LEU A 102 -6.01 -12.88 18.01
C LEU A 102 -4.70 -13.62 17.77
N ILE A 103 -4.41 -14.01 16.52
CA ILE A 103 -3.13 -14.65 16.15
C ILE A 103 -1.96 -13.69 16.38
N ASP A 104 -2.11 -12.44 15.97
CA ASP A 104 -1.08 -11.41 16.05
C ASP A 104 -0.85 -10.93 17.50
N ASN A 105 -1.85 -11.09 18.36
CA ASN A 105 -1.85 -10.66 19.77
C ASN A 105 -1.97 -11.84 20.74
N LYS A 106 -1.47 -13.02 20.37
CA LYS A 106 -1.54 -14.27 21.17
C LYS A 106 -1.00 -14.16 22.60
N ASP A 107 -0.13 -13.19 22.86
CA ASP A 107 0.50 -12.96 24.18
C ASP A 107 -0.37 -12.08 25.09
N ILE A 108 -1.47 -11.53 24.58
CA ILE A 108 -2.44 -10.71 25.31
C ILE A 108 -3.66 -11.57 25.66
N ILE A 109 -4.02 -11.60 26.94
CA ILE A 109 -5.26 -12.26 27.39
C ILE A 109 -6.41 -11.26 27.20
N ILE A 110 -7.25 -11.50 26.20
CA ILE A 110 -8.44 -10.72 25.91
C ILE A 110 -9.67 -11.61 26.18
N PRO A 111 -10.63 -11.18 27.02
CA PRO A 111 -11.91 -11.88 27.16
C PRO A 111 -12.60 -12.02 25.80
N GLU A 112 -13.18 -13.18 25.51
CA GLU A 112 -13.79 -13.47 24.20
C GLU A 112 -14.85 -12.43 23.83
N GLU A 113 -15.63 -12.00 24.81
CA GLU A 113 -16.67 -10.99 24.70
C GLU A 113 -16.14 -9.56 24.42
N GLU A 114 -14.86 -9.30 24.70
CA GLU A 114 -14.24 -7.99 24.53
C GLU A 114 -13.41 -7.86 23.25
N VAL A 115 -13.11 -8.96 22.56
CA VAL A 115 -12.20 -8.98 21.40
C VAL A 115 -12.59 -7.95 20.32
N LEU A 116 -13.89 -7.86 20.00
CA LEU A 116 -14.40 -6.87 19.04
C LEU A 116 -14.08 -5.44 19.47
N SER A 117 -14.28 -5.10 20.74
CA SER A 117 -14.00 -3.75 21.25
C SER A 117 -12.50 -3.41 21.20
N TYR A 118 -11.64 -4.37 21.51
CA TYR A 118 -10.19 -4.20 21.41
C TYR A 118 -9.74 -4.01 19.96
N MET A 119 -10.25 -4.85 19.06
CA MET A 119 -9.98 -4.77 17.63
C MET A 119 -10.43 -3.42 17.05
N GLU A 120 -11.64 -2.97 17.35
CA GLU A 120 -12.16 -1.67 16.90
C GLU A 120 -11.30 -0.49 17.36
N LYS A 121 -10.88 -0.49 18.64
CA LYS A 121 -9.96 0.53 19.19
C LYS A 121 -8.58 0.50 18.55
N SER A 122 -8.22 -0.62 17.94
CA SER A 122 -6.92 -0.83 17.30
C SER A 122 -6.94 -0.46 15.81
N ILE A 123 -8.04 0.04 15.25
CA ILE A 123 -8.09 0.53 13.86
C ILE A 123 -7.26 1.83 13.79
N ASN A 124 -6.08 1.74 13.18
CA ASN A 124 -5.09 2.81 13.14
C ASN A 124 -5.24 3.69 11.90
N ASN A 125 -5.64 3.10 10.76
CA ASN A 125 -5.76 3.81 9.50
C ASN A 125 -6.78 3.11 8.57
N ALA A 126 -7.44 3.90 7.72
CA ALA A 126 -8.22 3.42 6.60
C ALA A 126 -8.06 4.41 5.44
N GLU A 127 -7.31 4.03 4.42
CA GLU A 127 -7.02 4.87 3.27
C GLU A 127 -7.42 4.21 1.95
N ILE A 128 -7.88 5.03 1.01
CA ILE A 128 -8.16 4.58 -0.35
C ILE A 128 -6.88 4.67 -1.18
N MET A 129 -6.63 3.66 -2.00
CA MET A 129 -5.47 3.59 -2.89
C MET A 129 -5.90 3.11 -4.28
N TYR A 130 -5.08 3.39 -5.28
CA TYR A 130 -5.15 2.70 -6.57
C TYR A 130 -4.24 1.47 -6.55
N TYR A 131 -4.77 0.33 -6.96
CA TYR A 131 -4.01 -0.88 -7.21
C TYR A 131 -3.67 -0.98 -8.70
N ASP A 132 -2.39 -0.96 -9.06
CA ASP A 132 -1.92 -1.25 -10.42
C ASP A 132 -1.76 -2.76 -10.59
N THR A 133 -2.47 -3.36 -11.54
CA THR A 133 -2.39 -4.80 -11.83
C THR A 133 -1.09 -5.22 -12.54
N ILE A 134 -0.22 -4.25 -12.88
CA ILE A 134 1.06 -4.45 -13.57
C ILE A 134 0.90 -5.05 -14.98
N GLU A 135 -0.32 -5.20 -15.49
CA GLU A 135 -0.53 -5.75 -16.84
C GLU A 135 0.20 -4.92 -17.91
N ASP A 136 0.90 -5.61 -18.82
CA ASP A 136 1.68 -5.05 -19.95
C ASP A 136 0.78 -4.65 -21.15
N GLY A 137 -0.54 -4.71 -20.96
CA GLY A 137 -1.52 -4.41 -22.00
C GLY A 137 -1.73 -2.92 -22.25
N THR A 138 -2.30 -2.59 -23.40
CA THR A 138 -2.71 -1.23 -23.82
C THR A 138 -3.73 -0.55 -22.89
N ARG A 139 -4.09 -1.18 -21.77
CA ARG A 139 -5.01 -0.69 -20.75
C ARG A 139 -4.34 -0.78 -19.39
N GLN A 140 -3.98 0.38 -18.84
CA GLN A 140 -3.66 0.48 -17.42
C GLN A 140 -4.96 0.32 -16.64
N LEU A 141 -5.04 -0.70 -15.80
CA LEU A 141 -6.19 -0.94 -14.92
C LEU A 141 -5.78 -0.57 -13.50
N PHE A 142 -6.27 0.59 -13.06
CA PHE A 142 -6.22 0.98 -11.66
C PHE A 142 -7.55 0.61 -11.01
N SER A 143 -7.51 -0.27 -10.03
CA SER A 143 -8.68 -0.58 -9.20
C SER A 143 -8.60 0.19 -7.88
N PRO A 144 -9.67 0.89 -7.45
CA PRO A 144 -9.71 1.44 -6.11
C PRO A 144 -9.74 0.29 -5.10
N ILE A 145 -8.88 0.40 -4.10
CA ILE A 145 -8.81 -0.54 -2.98
C ILE A 145 -8.81 0.22 -1.66
N TRP A 146 -9.21 -0.45 -0.59
CA TRP A 146 -9.05 0.02 0.78
C TRP A 146 -7.85 -0.65 1.43
N LYS A 147 -6.91 0.17 1.90
CA LYS A 147 -5.90 -0.24 2.86
C LYS A 147 -6.41 0.07 4.26
N ILE A 148 -6.60 -0.96 5.07
CA ILE A 148 -7.09 -0.84 6.45
C ILE A 148 -6.00 -1.39 7.36
N GLN A 149 -5.55 -0.59 8.32
CA GLN A 149 -4.59 -1.01 9.33
C GLN A 149 -5.30 -1.22 10.66
N ILE A 150 -5.16 -2.41 11.22
CA ILE A 150 -5.68 -2.77 12.54
C ILE A 150 -4.52 -3.35 13.34
N ASP A 151 -4.15 -2.65 14.42
CA ASP A 151 -2.93 -2.90 15.17
C ASP A 151 -1.72 -2.91 14.22
N ARG A 152 -0.97 -4.02 14.20
CA ARG A 152 0.23 -4.20 13.37
C ARG A 152 -0.07 -4.89 12.04
N ARG A 153 -1.34 -5.11 11.68
CA ARG A 153 -1.69 -5.76 10.41
C ARG A 153 -2.33 -4.79 9.44
N GLU A 154 -1.88 -4.86 8.20
CA GLU A 154 -2.49 -4.16 7.07
C GLU A 154 -3.27 -5.15 6.20
N TYR A 155 -4.44 -4.72 5.77
CA TYR A 155 -5.35 -5.45 4.89
C TYR A 155 -5.64 -4.62 3.66
N TYR A 156 -5.62 -5.25 2.49
CA TYR A 156 -5.89 -4.62 1.21
C TYR A 156 -7.10 -5.28 0.59
N PHE A 157 -8.21 -4.54 0.54
CA PHE A 157 -9.49 -5.04 0.03
C PHE A 157 -9.87 -4.34 -1.27
N ASP A 158 -10.38 -5.09 -2.25
CA ASP A 158 -11.02 -4.50 -3.41
C ASP A 158 -12.27 -3.71 -2.99
N SER A 159 -12.34 -2.44 -3.41
CA SER A 159 -13.39 -1.53 -2.95
C SER A 159 -14.76 -1.79 -3.57
N TYR A 160 -14.87 -2.59 -4.63
CA TYR A 160 -16.14 -2.92 -5.25
C TYR A 160 -16.78 -4.17 -4.64
N ASN A 161 -16.00 -5.24 -4.44
CA ASN A 161 -16.53 -6.54 -4.03
C ASN A 161 -16.12 -6.95 -2.59
N ALA A 162 -15.25 -6.19 -1.93
CA ALA A 162 -14.64 -6.51 -0.63
C ALA A 162 -13.75 -7.75 -0.64
N GLU A 163 -13.22 -8.19 -1.76
CA GLU A 163 -12.25 -9.29 -1.81
C GLU A 163 -10.96 -8.88 -1.11
N LEU A 164 -10.46 -9.72 -0.19
CA LEU A 164 -9.14 -9.52 0.41
C LEU A 164 -8.07 -9.89 -0.61
N LEU A 165 -7.35 -8.91 -1.11
CA LEU A 165 -6.29 -9.10 -2.10
C LEU A 165 -5.02 -9.63 -1.44
N TYR A 166 -4.59 -9.01 -0.35
CA TYR A 166 -3.46 -9.46 0.47
C TYR A 166 -3.47 -8.81 1.86
N THR A 167 -2.73 -9.42 2.78
CA THR A 167 -2.50 -8.88 4.13
C THR A 167 -1.09 -9.21 4.60
N HIS A 168 -0.50 -8.33 5.40
CA HIS A 168 0.80 -8.55 6.01
C HIS A 168 0.92 -7.81 7.34
N LEU A 169 1.90 -8.21 8.16
CA LEU A 169 2.28 -7.47 9.35
C LEU A 169 3.22 -6.33 8.99
N VAL A 170 3.03 -5.19 9.64
CA VAL A 170 3.91 -4.03 9.60
C VAL A 170 4.88 -4.15 10.77
N ASP A 171 6.17 -4.13 10.46
CA ASP A 171 7.27 -4.13 11.43
C ASP A 171 7.47 -2.75 12.09
#